data_AF-A0A7K2YWB1-F1
#
_entry.id   AF-A0A7K2YWB1-F1
#
_cell.length_a   1.000
_cell.length_b   1.000
_cell.length_c   1.000
_cell.angle_alpha   90.00
_cell.angle_beta   90.00
_cell.angle_gamma   90.00
#
_symmetry.space_group_name_H-M   'P 1'
#
loop_
_entity.id
_entity.type
_entity.pdbx_description
1 polymer ?
#
loop_
_entity_poly.entity_id
_entity_poly.type
_entity_poly.pdbx_seq_one_letter_code
_entity_poly.pdbx_strand_id
1 'polypeptide(L)'
;MAARKSAKAWNKGMTGESKPAQYRAPVVDRCPTEDCGRPAEGDAPAAGWYRTDVPASSEPARDWCSTWCSAVGRALADLRRARR
;
A
#
# COMPACT_ATOMS: atom_id res chain seq x y z
N MET A 1 -13.94 -27.95 29.49
CA MET A 1 -14.16 -28.17 28.03
C MET A 1 -13.29 -27.18 27.27
N ALA A 2 -12.18 -27.62 26.66
CA ALA A 2 -11.28 -26.73 25.93
C ALA A 2 -11.56 -26.83 24.42
N ALA A 3 -11.94 -25.70 23.81
CA ALA A 3 -12.22 -25.59 22.38
C ALA A 3 -10.94 -25.88 21.56
N ARG A 4 -10.84 -27.06 20.95
CA ARG A 4 -9.81 -27.39 19.95
C ARG A 4 -10.16 -26.70 18.64
N LYS A 5 -9.67 -25.47 18.43
CA LYS A 5 -9.80 -24.77 17.15
C LYS A 5 -8.87 -25.41 16.12
N SER A 6 -9.43 -25.93 15.05
CA SER A 6 -8.71 -26.50 13.91
C SER A 6 -7.92 -25.42 13.19
N ALA A 7 -6.60 -25.55 13.19
CA ALA A 7 -5.72 -24.70 12.39
C ALA A 7 -6.02 -24.90 10.90
N LYS A 8 -6.09 -23.80 10.15
CA LYS A 8 -6.58 -23.77 8.77
C LYS A 8 -5.42 -23.95 7.79
N ALA A 9 -5.67 -24.55 6.61
CA ALA A 9 -4.63 -24.86 5.62
C ALA A 9 -3.73 -23.66 5.24
N TRP A 10 -4.28 -22.44 5.24
CA TRP A 10 -3.55 -21.22 4.91
C TRP A 10 -2.39 -20.90 5.87
N ASN A 11 -2.44 -21.36 7.12
CA ASN A 11 -1.38 -21.13 8.11
C ASN A 11 -0.53 -22.39 8.38
N LYS A 12 -0.65 -23.42 7.54
CA LYS A 12 0.08 -24.70 7.67
C LYS A 12 -0.04 -25.35 9.04
N GLY A 13 -1.18 -25.20 9.71
CA GLY A 13 -1.38 -25.81 11.02
C GLY A 13 -0.75 -25.05 12.19
N MET A 14 -0.19 -23.85 11.94
CA MET A 14 0.38 -23.03 13.01
C MET A 14 -0.67 -22.65 14.03
N THR A 15 -0.35 -22.88 15.30
CA THR A 15 -1.17 -22.53 16.47
C THR A 15 -0.28 -21.80 17.48
N GLY A 16 -0.88 -20.98 18.34
CA GLY A 16 -0.16 -20.15 19.31
C GLY A 16 -0.46 -18.66 19.13
N GLU A 17 0.09 -17.86 20.04
CA GLU A 17 -0.08 -16.41 20.03
C GLU A 17 0.77 -15.78 18.92
N SER A 18 0.18 -14.84 18.17
CA SER A 18 0.91 -14.13 17.11
C SER A 18 2.06 -13.34 17.74
N LYS A 19 3.24 -13.37 17.11
CA LYS A 19 4.31 -12.47 17.52
C LYS A 19 3.80 -11.02 17.34
N PRO A 20 4.02 -10.14 18.34
CA PRO A 20 3.77 -8.72 18.13
C PRO A 20 4.65 -8.24 16.97
N ALA A 21 4.13 -7.33 16.15
CA ALA A 21 4.86 -6.80 15.00
C ALA A 21 6.24 -6.30 15.48
N GLN A 22 7.31 -6.97 15.05
CA GLN A 22 8.67 -6.72 15.55
C GLN A 22 9.29 -5.42 15.03
N TYR A 23 8.53 -4.64 14.27
CA TYR A 23 8.94 -3.34 13.79
C TYR A 23 7.87 -2.32 14.15
N ARG A 24 8.15 -1.51 15.17
CA ARG A 24 7.64 -0.13 15.22
C ARG A 24 8.31 0.67 14.10
N ALA A 25 8.14 0.25 12.85
CA ALA A 25 8.34 1.18 11.75
C ALA A 25 7.40 2.34 12.07
N PRO A 26 7.90 3.59 12.17
CA PRO A 26 7.03 4.72 12.40
C PRO A 26 5.93 4.66 11.34
N VAL A 27 4.68 4.84 11.76
CA VAL A 27 3.60 5.05 10.80
C VAL A 27 3.92 6.37 10.13
N VAL A 28 4.58 6.29 8.98
CA VAL A 28 4.87 7.46 8.17
C VAL A 28 3.61 7.72 7.36
N ASP A 29 2.85 8.74 7.75
CA ASP A 29 1.66 9.18 7.01
C ASP A 29 2.02 9.58 5.57
N ARG A 30 3.29 9.92 5.33
CA ARG A 30 3.82 10.42 4.06
C ARG A 30 5.23 9.90 3.83
N CYS A 31 5.57 9.63 2.58
CA CYS A 31 6.95 9.37 2.20
C CYS A 31 7.80 10.64 2.44
N PRO A 32 8.99 10.56 3.05
CA PRO A 32 9.83 11.73 3.30
C PRO A 32 10.56 12.24 2.04
N THR A 33 10.57 11.46 0.95
CA THR A 33 11.13 11.90 -0.33
C THR A 33 10.30 13.06 -0.86
N GLU A 34 10.96 14.18 -1.11
CA GLU A 34 10.38 15.35 -1.74
C GLU A 34 9.62 14.96 -3.00
N ASP A 35 8.45 15.56 -3.22
CA ASP A 35 7.56 15.31 -4.36
C ASP A 35 6.98 13.91 -4.53
N CYS A 36 7.23 12.97 -3.61
CA CYS A 36 6.65 11.64 -3.72
C CYS A 36 5.11 11.69 -3.64
N GLY A 37 4.44 11.22 -4.70
CA GLY A 37 2.98 11.24 -4.83
C GLY A 37 2.44 12.55 -5.40
N ARG A 38 3.28 13.43 -5.96
CA ARG A 38 2.81 14.62 -6.69
C ARG A 38 1.93 14.23 -7.89
N PRO A 39 0.97 15.08 -8.30
CA PRO A 39 0.29 14.91 -9.58
C PRO A 39 1.30 14.74 -10.72
N ALA A 40 1.00 13.84 -11.66
CA ALA A 40 1.79 13.67 -12.86
C ALA A 40 1.61 14.89 -13.76
N GLU A 41 2.71 15.57 -14.07
CA GLU A 41 2.77 16.67 -15.04
C GLU A 41 3.54 16.19 -16.28
N GLY A 42 3.04 16.50 -17.48
CA GLY A 42 3.64 16.10 -18.75
C GLY A 42 3.59 14.60 -19.05
N ASP A 43 4.30 14.18 -20.10
CA ASP A 43 4.14 12.84 -20.69
C ASP A 43 4.88 11.71 -19.95
N ALA A 44 5.99 12.00 -19.26
CA ALA A 44 6.81 10.97 -18.59
C ALA A 44 7.29 11.39 -17.18
N PRO A 45 7.38 10.43 -16.24
CA PRO A 45 7.95 10.69 -14.92
C PRO A 45 9.47 10.94 -15.00
N ALA A 46 10.04 11.56 -13.98
CA ALA A 46 11.48 11.71 -13.84
C ALA A 46 12.18 10.32 -13.82
N ALA A 47 13.45 10.26 -14.21
CA ALA A 47 14.20 9.00 -14.24
C ALA A 47 14.21 8.32 -12.86
N GLY A 48 13.84 7.03 -12.81
CA GLY A 48 13.72 6.26 -11.56
C GLY A 48 12.41 6.46 -10.79
N TRP A 49 11.51 7.32 -11.29
CA TRP A 49 10.17 7.50 -10.73
C TRP A 49 9.14 6.64 -11.43
N TYR A 50 8.07 6.34 -10.70
CA TYR A 50 7.00 5.45 -11.13
C TYR A 50 5.70 6.23 -11.24
N ARG A 51 5.04 6.14 -12.39
CA ARG A 51 3.73 6.77 -12.60
C ARG A 51 2.61 5.77 -12.32
N THR A 52 1.60 6.20 -11.57
CA THR A 52 0.36 5.47 -11.41
C THR A 52 -0.78 6.22 -12.05
N ASP A 53 -1.52 5.51 -12.89
CA ASP A 53 -2.87 5.87 -13.30
C ASP A 53 -3.83 4.73 -12.90
N VAL A 54 -5.00 5.09 -12.36
CA VAL A 54 -6.00 4.14 -11.87
C VAL A 54 -7.24 4.29 -12.75
N PRO A 55 -7.43 3.38 -13.72
CA PRO A 55 -8.58 3.43 -14.63
C PRO A 55 -9.90 3.48 -13.86
N ALA A 56 -10.83 4.32 -14.32
CA ALA A 56 -12.13 4.55 -13.67
C ALA A 56 -12.06 5.10 -12.23
N SER A 57 -10.91 5.66 -11.83
CA SER A 57 -10.78 6.54 -10.67
C SER A 57 -10.96 7.99 -11.09
N SER A 58 -11.44 8.83 -10.18
CA SER A 58 -11.43 10.29 -10.33
C SER A 58 -10.12 10.92 -9.86
N GLU A 59 -9.19 10.12 -9.35
CA GLU A 59 -7.89 10.63 -8.91
C GLU A 59 -7.00 10.92 -10.13
N PRO A 60 -6.28 12.05 -10.15
CA PRO A 60 -5.31 12.31 -11.21
C PRO A 60 -4.18 11.28 -11.13
N ALA A 61 -3.52 11.05 -12.27
CA ALA A 61 -2.28 10.30 -12.29
C ALA A 61 -1.23 10.97 -11.37
N ARG A 62 -0.36 10.15 -10.78
CA ARG A 62 0.65 10.61 -9.80
C ARG A 62 2.00 9.94 -10.03
N ASP A 63 3.07 10.67 -9.69
CA ASP A 63 4.45 10.18 -9.78
C ASP A 63 5.02 9.87 -8.39
N TRP A 64 5.75 8.76 -8.28
CA TRP A 64 6.24 8.20 -7.01
C TRP A 64 7.73 7.88 -7.08
N CYS A 65 8.44 8.09 -5.97
CA CYS A 65 9.88 7.86 -5.90
C CYS A 65 10.29 6.39 -5.94
N SER A 66 9.36 5.45 -5.80
CA SER A 66 9.63 4.00 -5.78
C SER A 66 8.41 3.17 -6.18
N THR A 67 8.65 1.90 -6.55
CA THR A 67 7.60 0.90 -6.80
C THR A 67 6.71 0.63 -5.58
N TRP A 68 7.28 0.69 -4.37
CA TRP A 68 6.49 0.49 -3.15
C TRP A 68 5.52 1.66 -2.91
N CYS A 69 6.01 2.89 -3.06
CA CYS A 69 5.17 4.07 -2.93
C CYS A 69 4.06 4.12 -3.98
N SER A 70 4.35 3.70 -5.23
CA SER A 70 3.33 3.62 -6.27
C SER A 70 2.25 2.57 -5.98
N ALA A 71 2.62 1.41 -5.42
CA ALA A 71 1.64 0.40 -4.99
C ALA A 71 0.72 0.92 -3.87
N VAL A 72 1.28 1.60 -2.87
CA VAL A 72 0.51 2.24 -1.79
C VAL A 72 -0.42 3.32 -2.35
N GLY A 73 0.08 4.17 -3.25
CA GLY A 73 -0.70 5.20 -3.91
C GLY A 73 -1.92 4.65 -4.65
N ARG A 74 -1.73 3.57 -5.41
CA ARG A 74 -2.83 2.90 -6.12
C ARG A 74 -3.87 2.31 -5.18
N ALA A 75 -3.44 1.65 -4.11
CA ALA A 75 -4.36 1.12 -3.10
C ALA A 75 -5.19 2.23 -2.43
N LEU A 76 -4.58 3.39 -2.15
CA LEU A 76 -5.31 4.54 -1.59
C LEU A 76 -6.35 5.12 -2.57
N ALA A 77 -6.04 5.17 -3.86
CA ALA A 77 -6.99 5.60 -4.89
C ALA A 77 -8.20 4.65 -4.95
N ASP A 78 -7.97 3.34 -4.92
CA ASP A 78 -9.03 2.32 -4.90
C ASP A 78 -9.93 2.45 -3.66
N LEU A 79 -9.34 2.65 -2.48
CA LEU A 79 -10.08 2.83 -1.22
C LEU A 79 -10.92 4.11 -1.21
N ARG A 80 -10.42 5.21 -1.80
CA ARG A 80 -11.18 6.48 -1.88
C ARG A 80 -12.32 6.39 -2.88
N ARG A 81 -12.16 5.63 -3.97
CA ARG A 81 -13.27 5.30 -4.88
C ARG A 81 -14.38 4.54 -4.16
N ALA A 82 -14.02 3.54 -3.35
CA ALA A 82 -14.98 2.73 -2.59
C ALA A 82 -15.75 3.49 -1.48
N ARG A 83 -15.33 4.71 -1.12
CA ARG A 83 -16.00 5.56 -0.12
C ARG A 83 -17.02 6.53 -0.72
N ARG A 84 -17.18 6.58 -2.04
CA ARG A 84 -18.22 7.36 -2.74
C ARG A 84 -19.38 6.46 -3.07
#